data_AF-A0A0V8M0F6-F1
#
_entry.id   AF-A0A0V8M0F6-F1
#
_cell.length_a   1.000
_cell.length_b   1.000
_cell.length_c   1.000
_cell.angle_alpha   90.00
_cell.angle_beta   90.00
_cell.angle_gamma   90.00
#
_symmetry.space_group_name_H-M   'P 1'
#
loop_
_entity.id
_entity.type
_entity.pdbx_description
1 polymer ?
#
loop_
_entity_poly.entity_id
_entity_poly.type
_entity_poly.pdbx_seq_one_letter_code
_entity_poly.pdbx_strand_id
1 'polypeptide(L)'
;MTSRDLPSISGKDLIKLLTKDGWEDARKANHGRALKKKFGDGWKVTVIPDKSDSMPKGTLHEILGPKQTGIGRDGLLELIDKYDI
;
A
#
# COMPACT_ATOMS: atom_id res chain seq x y z
N MET A 1 21.89 -2.30 9.09
CA MET A 1 21.27 -3.62 8.81
C MET A 1 20.26 -3.46 7.68
N THR A 2 20.61 -3.75 6.43
CA THR A 2 19.67 -3.65 5.30
C THR A 2 19.07 -5.03 5.02
N SER A 3 17.99 -5.37 5.74
CA SER A 3 17.18 -6.55 5.40
C SER A 3 16.63 -6.37 3.98
N ARG A 4 16.93 -7.29 3.05
CA ARG A 4 16.39 -7.25 1.68
C ARG A 4 14.90 -7.58 1.62
N ASP A 5 14.33 -8.06 2.72
CA ASP A 5 12.94 -8.45 2.78
C ASP A 5 12.01 -7.23 2.89
N LEU A 6 10.81 -7.39 2.32
CA LEU A 6 9.68 -6.50 2.60
C LEU A 6 9.23 -6.69 4.05
N PRO A 7 8.89 -5.61 4.77
CA PRO A 7 8.32 -5.72 6.10
C PRO A 7 7.00 -6.50 6.04
N SER A 8 6.74 -7.30 7.07
CA SER A 8 5.44 -7.95 7.24
C SER A 8 4.42 -6.90 7.65
N ILE A 9 3.39 -6.69 6.84
CA ILE A 9 2.35 -5.68 7.10
C ILE A 9 0.97 -6.27 6.80
N SER A 10 -0.03 -5.89 7.60
CA SER A 10 -1.41 -6.26 7.31
C SER A 10 -1.98 -5.40 6.19
N GLY A 11 -3.06 -5.87 5.57
CA GLY A 11 -3.80 -5.08 4.58
C GLY A 11 -4.36 -3.78 5.15
N LYS A 12 -4.83 -3.82 6.40
CA LYS A 12 -5.39 -2.66 7.11
C LYS A 12 -4.33 -1.59 7.38
N ASP A 13 -3.13 -2.00 7.80
CA ASP A 13 -2.04 -1.06 8.08
C ASP A 13 -1.53 -0.42 6.79
N LEU A 14 -1.43 -1.20 5.70
CA LEU A 14 -1.10 -0.66 4.39
C LEU A 14 -2.15 0.36 3.89
N ILE A 15 -3.44 0.07 4.06
CA ILE A 15 -4.51 1.04 3.76
C ILE A 15 -4.32 2.32 4.58
N LYS A 16 -4.09 2.19 5.89
CA LYS A 16 -3.90 3.34 6.79
C LYS A 16 -2.68 4.19 6.39
N LEU A 17 -1.56 3.57 6.05
CA LEU A 17 -0.36 4.25 5.57
C LEU A 17 -0.62 5.02 4.27
N LEU A 18 -1.23 4.36 3.29
CA LEU A 18 -1.52 5.00 2.00
C LEU A 18 -2.56 6.12 2.14
N THR A 19 -3.58 5.96 2.99
CA THR A 19 -4.52 7.04 3.28
C THR A 19 -3.83 8.25 3.91
N LYS A 20 -2.91 8.02 4.87
CA LYS A 20 -2.07 9.10 5.42
C LYS A 20 -1.13 9.72 4.37
N ASP A 21 -0.74 8.98 3.33
CA ASP A 21 0.01 9.47 2.18
C ASP A 21 -0.87 10.20 1.13
N GLY A 22 -2.17 10.38 1.39
CA GLY A 22 -3.07 11.10 0.49
C GLY A 22 -3.71 10.22 -0.58
N TRP A 23 -3.75 8.90 -0.39
CA TRP A 23 -4.67 8.04 -1.13
C TRP A 23 -6.08 8.15 -0.56
N GLU A 24 -7.06 8.19 -1.44
CA GLU A 24 -8.48 8.31 -1.11
C GLU A 24 -9.20 6.96 -1.25
N ASP A 25 -10.17 6.71 -0.37
CA ASP A 25 -11.10 5.60 -0.52
C ASP A 25 -11.97 5.79 -1.77
N ALA A 26 -11.88 4.86 -2.71
CA ALA A 26 -12.69 4.88 -3.94
C ALA A 26 -13.97 4.07 -3.78
N ARG A 27 -13.85 2.79 -3.40
CA ARG A 27 -14.98 1.88 -3.17
C ARG A 27 -14.55 0.63 -2.40
N LYS A 28 -15.52 -0.05 -1.79
CA LYS A 28 -15.35 -1.44 -1.34
C LYS A 28 -15.28 -2.36 -2.55
N ALA A 29 -14.29 -3.25 -2.58
CA ALA A 29 -14.15 -4.31 -3.58
C ALA A 29 -14.51 -5.66 -2.96
N ASN A 30 -14.77 -6.67 -3.80
CA ASN A 30 -15.17 -8.01 -3.33
C ASN A 30 -14.12 -8.68 -2.42
N HIS A 31 -12.84 -8.34 -2.60
CA HIS A 31 -11.71 -8.95 -1.87
C HIS A 31 -10.83 -7.91 -1.17
N GLY A 32 -11.35 -6.71 -0.89
CA GLY A 32 -10.58 -5.67 -0.21
C GLY A 32 -11.14 -4.27 -0.41
N ARG A 33 -10.25 -3.28 -0.32
CA ARG A 33 -10.58 -1.86 -0.48
C ARG A 33 -9.84 -1.27 -1.67
N ALA A 34 -10.56 -0.55 -2.52
CA ALA A 34 -9.96 0.18 -3.62
C ALA A 34 -9.55 1.58 -3.15
N LEU A 35 -8.28 1.91 -3.28
CA LEU A 35 -7.73 3.25 -3.05
C LEU A 35 -7.34 3.90 -4.36
N LYS A 36 -7.44 5.23 -4.44
CA LYS A 36 -7.00 6.02 -5.59
C LYS A 36 -6.17 7.23 -5.17
N LYS A 37 -5.21 7.63 -5.99
CA LYS A 37 -4.47 8.89 -5.81
C LYS A 37 -4.17 9.51 -7.16
N LYS A 38 -4.24 10.83 -7.24
CA LYS A 38 -3.90 11.58 -8.45
C LYS A 38 -2.37 11.70 -8.56
N PHE A 39 -1.85 11.37 -9.74
CA PHE A 39 -0.44 11.47 -10.10
C PHE A 39 -0.31 12.23 -11.42
N GLY A 40 0.16 13.48 -11.37
CA GLY A 40 0.20 14.35 -12.55
C GLY A 40 -1.17 14.45 -13.22
N ASP A 41 -1.25 14.02 -14.48
CA ASP A 41 -2.45 14.08 -15.31
C ASP A 41 -3.38 12.86 -15.15
N GLY A 42 -2.97 11.85 -14.37
CA GLY A 42 -3.69 10.59 -14.24
C GLY A 42 -4.09 10.24 -12.81
N TRP A 43 -4.99 9.26 -12.69
CA TRP A 43 -5.29 8.59 -11.42
C TRP A 43 -4.66 7.21 -11.42
N LYS A 44 -4.03 6.82 -10.31
CA LYS A 44 -3.72 5.42 -10.02
C LYS A 44 -4.75 4.86 -9.08
N VAL A 45 -5.13 3.61 -9.29
CA VAL A 45 -6.08 2.87 -8.46
C VAL A 45 -5.44 1.54 -8.08
N THR A 46 -5.53 1.17 -6.80
CA THR A 46 -5.05 -0.11 -6.29
C THR A 46 -6.12 -0.77 -5.43
N VAL A 47 -6.18 -2.10 -5.44
CA VAL A 47 -7.06 -2.88 -4.56
C VAL A 47 -6.22 -3.59 -3.53
N ILE A 48 -6.49 -3.31 -2.27
CA ILE A 48 -5.72 -3.81 -1.13
C ILE A 48 -6.62 -4.77 -0.35
N PRO A 49 -6.22 -6.05 -0.17
CA PRO A 49 -6.92 -6.95 0.74
C PRO A 49 -7.05 -6.29 2.12
N ASP A 50 -8.24 -6.29 2.73
CA ASP A 50 -8.50 -5.57 3.99
C ASP A 50 -8.53 -6.50 5.21
N LYS A 51 -7.93 -7.68 5.07
CA LYS A 51 -7.80 -8.66 6.14
C LYS A 51 -6.75 -8.23 7.17
N SER A 52 -6.91 -8.73 8.39
CA SER A 52 -6.03 -8.43 9.53
C SER A 52 -4.74 -9.27 9.54
N ASP A 53 -4.67 -10.34 8.75
CA ASP A 53 -3.48 -11.17 8.62
C ASP A 53 -2.39 -10.46 7.80
N SER A 54 -1.14 -10.91 7.99
CA SER A 54 -0.02 -10.40 7.21
C SER A 54 -0.20 -10.73 5.73
N MET A 55 0.03 -9.74 4.89
CA MET A 55 -0.14 -9.89 3.45
C MET A 55 0.93 -10.81 2.87
N PRO A 56 0.59 -11.71 1.92
CA PRO A 56 1.59 -12.46 1.18
C PRO A 56 2.60 -11.54 0.49
N LYS A 57 3.90 -11.86 0.59
CA LYS A 57 4.99 -11.02 0.02
C LYS A 57 4.78 -10.69 -1.46
N GLY A 58 4.26 -11.63 -2.25
CA GLY A 58 3.98 -11.41 -3.68
C GLY A 58 2.90 -10.36 -3.92
N THR A 59 1.80 -10.42 -3.16
CA THR A 59 0.72 -9.42 -3.23
C THR A 59 1.22 -8.04 -2.79
N LEU A 60 1.99 -7.98 -1.69
CA LEU A 60 2.59 -6.73 -1.24
C LEU A 60 3.52 -6.14 -2.30
N HIS A 61 4.41 -6.95 -2.87
CA HIS A 61 5.31 -6.52 -3.94
C HIS A 61 4.57 -5.96 -5.16
N GLU A 62 3.47 -6.61 -5.59
CA GLU A 62 2.66 -6.13 -6.69
C GLU A 62 2.01 -4.76 -6.40
N ILE A 63 1.42 -4.60 -5.21
CA ILE A 63 0.80 -3.33 -4.78
C ILE A 63 1.84 -2.20 -4.70
N LEU A 64 3.04 -2.47 -4.19
CA LEU A 64 4.14 -1.49 -4.12
C LEU A 64 4.72 -1.14 -5.49
N GLY A 65 4.48 -1.99 -6.50
CA GLY A 65 5.08 -1.88 -7.82
C GLY A 65 4.64 -0.64 -8.64
N PRO A 66 5.38 -0.28 -9.71
CA PRO A 66 5.17 0.95 -10.48
C PRO A 66 3.76 1.13 -11.06
N LYS A 67 3.10 0.02 -11.43
CA LYS A 67 1.76 -0.01 -12.03
C LYS A 67 0.64 0.29 -11.03
N GLN A 68 0.87 0.03 -9.74
CA GLN A 68 -0.11 0.17 -8.67
C GLN A 68 0.18 1.45 -7.88
N THR A 69 0.90 1.37 -6.77
CA THR A 69 1.26 2.57 -5.98
C THR A 69 2.52 3.25 -6.50
N GLY A 70 3.52 2.46 -6.89
CA GLY A 70 4.83 2.94 -7.35
C GLY A 70 5.74 3.48 -6.25
N ILE A 71 5.44 3.24 -4.97
CA ILE A 71 6.30 3.66 -3.85
C ILE A 71 7.48 2.71 -3.61
N GLY A 72 7.37 1.47 -4.09
CA GLY A 72 8.39 0.44 -3.88
C GLY A 72 8.59 0.08 -2.41
N ARG A 73 9.68 -0.65 -2.14
CA ARG A 73 10.07 -1.05 -0.78
C ARG A 73 10.45 0.16 0.07
N ASP A 74 11.29 1.03 -0.46
CA ASP A 74 11.87 2.12 0.32
C ASP A 74 10.80 3.16 0.68
N GLY A 75 9.88 3.46 -0.25
CA GLY A 75 8.72 4.29 0.06
C GLY A 75 7.79 3.66 1.10
N LEU A 76 7.65 2.33 1.15
CA LEU A 76 6.92 1.68 2.25
C LEU A 76 7.61 1.91 3.61
N LEU A 77 8.93 1.77 3.67
CA LEU A 77 9.69 1.97 4.90
C LEU A 77 9.65 3.43 5.37
N GLU A 78 9.74 4.38 4.44
CA GLU A 78 9.58 5.81 4.73
C GLU A 78 8.19 6.11 5.31
N LEU A 79 7.14 5.49 4.78
CA LEU A 79 5.78 5.68 5.31
C LEU A 79 5.61 5.08 6.70
N ILE A 80 6.18 3.89 6.95
CA ILE A 80 6.18 3.24 8.26
C ILE A 80 6.87 4.15 9.29
N ASP A 81 8.09 4.59 8.98
CA ASP A 81 8.89 5.47 9.84
C ASP A 81 8.19 6.81 10.11
N LYS A 82 7.64 7.42 9.05
CA LYS A 82 6.94 8.72 9.13
C LYS A 82 5.67 8.68 9.97
N TYR A 83 4.95 7.55 9.99
CA TYR A 83 3.61 7.47 10.58
C TYR A 83 3.48 6.56 11.79
N ASP A 84 4.59 5.95 12.22
CA ASP A 84 4.73 5.09 13.40
C ASP A 84 3.65 3.99 13.43
N ILE A 85 3.62 3.17 12.38
CA ILE A 85 2.69 2.04 12.18
C ILE A 85 3.47 0.74 12.08
#